data_AF-A0AAJ2J5T4-F1
#
_entry.id   AF-A0AAJ2J5T4-F1
#
_cell.length_a   1.000
_cell.length_b   1.000
_cell.length_c   1.000
_cell.angle_alpha   90.00
_cell.angle_beta   90.00
_cell.angle_gamma   90.00
#
_symmetry.space_group_name_H-M   'P 1'
#
loop_
_entity.id
_entity.type
_entity.pdbx_description
1 polymer ?
#
loop_
_entity_poly.entity_id
_entity_poly.type
_entity_poly.pdbx_seq_one_letter_code
_entity_poly.pdbx_strand_id
1 'polypeptide(L)'
;MLRYQKFLIASWDIVFPDFEDTDFQNDLKDDWLEVNWELIVESHFNVGKERINLSRYGAGAAGRFDRVFIEGAQETHEVKCFADKNNTLFNIVDGINIVVPKEGFTFRRFVSIQDGWYVQAVPFNMVQVNELEDAVFTIEQIDFRLSAVIHSYSAGSV
;
A
#
# COMPACT_ATOMS: atom_id res chain seq x y z
N MET A 1 0.31 -10.16 -2.16
CA MET A 1 1.24 -9.03 -2.45
C MET A 1 1.97 -9.18 -3.78
N LEU A 2 2.90 -10.12 -3.97
CA LEU A 2 3.71 -10.20 -5.20
C LEU A 2 2.91 -10.40 -6.52
N ARG A 3 1.70 -10.98 -6.46
CA ARG A 3 0.82 -11.06 -7.64
C ARG A 3 0.35 -9.68 -8.10
N TYR A 4 0.01 -8.79 -7.15
CA TYR A 4 -0.40 -7.43 -7.45
C TYR A 4 0.77 -6.60 -8.00
N GLN A 5 1.96 -6.75 -7.42
CA GLN A 5 3.18 -6.16 -7.96
C GLN A 5 3.41 -6.56 -9.44
N LYS A 6 3.31 -7.86 -9.75
CA LYS A 6 3.44 -8.34 -11.14
C LYS A 6 2.36 -7.77 -12.07
N PHE A 7 1.14 -7.62 -11.58
CA PHE A 7 0.08 -6.95 -12.32
C PHE A 7 0.48 -5.51 -12.64
N LEU A 8 0.88 -4.72 -11.64
CA LEU A 8 1.33 -3.34 -11.82
C LEU A 8 2.43 -3.25 -12.87
N ILE A 9 3.47 -4.07 -12.76
CA ILE A 9 4.58 -4.09 -13.72
C ILE A 9 4.08 -4.40 -15.15
N ALA A 10 3.20 -5.40 -15.29
CA ALA A 10 2.74 -5.84 -16.61
C ALA A 10 1.77 -4.85 -17.27
N SER A 11 1.02 -4.08 -16.48
CA SER A 11 0.02 -3.14 -16.99
C SER A 11 0.53 -1.71 -17.11
N TRP A 12 1.62 -1.35 -16.43
CA TRP A 12 2.01 0.05 -16.24
C TRP A 12 2.12 0.83 -17.54
N ASP A 13 2.98 0.39 -18.44
CA ASP A 13 3.27 1.10 -19.69
C ASP A 13 2.10 1.01 -20.69
N ILE A 14 1.14 0.10 -20.47
CA ILE A 14 -0.08 0.00 -21.28
C ILE A 14 -1.10 1.05 -20.84
N VAL A 15 -1.22 1.27 -19.54
CA VAL A 15 -2.20 2.19 -18.95
C VAL A 15 -1.67 3.62 -18.91
N PHE A 16 -0.36 3.80 -18.70
CA PHE A 16 0.30 5.08 -18.52
C PHE A 16 1.46 5.31 -19.51
N PRO A 17 1.29 5.11 -20.83
CA PRO A 17 2.38 5.20 -21.81
C PRO A 17 2.98 6.62 -21.93
N ASP A 18 2.15 7.65 -21.81
CA ASP A 18 2.50 9.06 -22.03
C ASP A 18 1.92 9.95 -20.93
N PHE A 19 1.93 9.45 -19.70
CA PHE A 19 1.33 10.16 -18.57
C PHE A 19 2.17 11.38 -18.19
N GLU A 20 1.57 12.56 -18.31
CA GLU A 20 2.14 13.82 -17.88
C GLU A 20 1.83 14.06 -16.40
N ASP A 21 2.80 14.62 -15.68
CA ASP A 21 2.67 14.93 -14.25
C ASP A 21 1.78 16.18 -14.06
N THR A 22 0.47 15.98 -14.22
CA THR A 22 -0.57 16.98 -14.00
C THR A 22 -1.51 16.50 -12.90
N ASP A 23 -2.07 17.41 -12.11
CA ASP A 23 -2.95 17.06 -10.99
C ASP A 23 -4.09 16.12 -11.41
N PHE A 24 -4.77 16.41 -12.52
CA PHE A 24 -5.86 15.58 -13.05
C PHE A 24 -5.39 14.16 -13.40
N GLN A 25 -4.20 14.03 -13.97
CA GLN A 25 -3.65 12.74 -14.32
C GLN A 25 -3.24 11.99 -13.05
N ASN A 26 -2.60 12.66 -12.08
CA ASN A 26 -2.27 12.06 -10.79
C ASN A 26 -3.50 11.52 -10.05
N ASP A 27 -4.61 12.27 -10.04
CA ASP A 27 -5.88 11.80 -9.48
C ASP A 27 -6.39 10.53 -10.19
N LEU A 28 -6.38 10.52 -11.53
CA LEU A 28 -6.79 9.36 -12.32
C LEU A 28 -5.91 8.13 -12.06
N LYS A 29 -4.61 8.35 -11.87
CA LYS A 29 -3.64 7.30 -11.56
C LYS A 29 -3.91 6.70 -10.18
N ASP A 30 -4.15 7.54 -9.19
CA ASP A 30 -4.47 7.11 -7.83
C ASP A 30 -5.81 6.35 -7.79
N ASP A 31 -6.84 6.83 -8.48
CA ASP A 31 -8.11 6.11 -8.67
C ASP A 31 -7.92 4.75 -9.34
N TRP A 32 -7.12 4.69 -10.41
CA TRP A 32 -6.84 3.44 -11.12
C TRP A 32 -6.09 2.44 -10.23
N LEU A 33 -5.18 2.92 -9.39
CA LEU A 33 -4.46 2.06 -8.44
C LEU A 33 -5.38 1.55 -7.33
N GLU A 34 -6.20 2.41 -6.73
CA GLU A 34 -7.12 2.03 -5.66
C GLU A 34 -8.19 1.05 -6.17
N VAL A 35 -8.79 1.31 -7.34
CA VAL A 35 -9.81 0.41 -7.90
C VAL A 35 -9.23 -0.98 -8.19
N ASN A 36 -7.98 -1.06 -8.68
CA ASN A 36 -7.33 -2.35 -8.92
C ASN A 36 -6.85 -3.02 -7.63
N TRP A 37 -6.48 -2.26 -6.62
CA TRP A 37 -6.20 -2.79 -5.29
C TRP A 37 -7.44 -3.46 -4.69
N GLU A 38 -8.58 -2.79 -4.72
CA GLU A 38 -9.86 -3.35 -4.27
C GLU A 38 -10.26 -4.58 -5.10
N LEU A 39 -10.20 -4.51 -6.43
CA LEU A 39 -10.62 -5.62 -7.29
C LEU A 39 -9.70 -6.83 -7.22
N ILE A 40 -8.39 -6.64 -7.18
CA ILE A 40 -7.42 -7.72 -7.32
C ILE A 40 -6.97 -8.22 -5.96
N VAL A 41 -6.76 -7.34 -4.98
CA VAL A 41 -6.17 -7.74 -3.71
C VAL A 41 -7.24 -8.05 -2.68
N GLU A 42 -8.18 -7.15 -2.43
CA GLU A 42 -9.25 -7.41 -1.46
C GLU A 42 -10.12 -8.60 -1.84
N SER A 43 -10.43 -8.77 -3.12
CA SER A 43 -11.27 -9.89 -3.60
C SER A 43 -10.68 -11.28 -3.32
N HIS A 44 -9.35 -11.38 -3.13
CA HIS A 44 -8.70 -12.64 -2.75
C HIS A 44 -8.90 -12.98 -1.27
N PHE A 45 -9.25 -12.01 -0.45
CA PHE A 45 -9.42 -12.16 0.98
C PHE A 45 -10.91 -12.24 1.32
N ASN A 46 -11.51 -13.42 1.12
CA ASN A 46 -12.83 -13.72 1.67
C ASN A 46 -12.68 -14.55 2.93
N VAL A 47 -12.94 -13.96 4.10
CA VAL A 47 -13.05 -14.69 5.36
C VAL A 47 -14.53 -15.02 5.58
N GLY A 48 -14.95 -16.16 5.05
CA GLY A 48 -16.34 -16.60 5.14
C GLY A 48 -17.29 -15.75 4.29
N LYS A 49 -18.20 -15.01 4.94
CA LYS A 49 -19.21 -14.16 4.27
C LYS A 49 -18.87 -12.67 4.31
N GLU A 50 -17.82 -12.29 5.02
CA GLU A 50 -17.45 -10.89 5.22
C GLU A 50 -16.38 -10.48 4.21
N ARG A 51 -16.61 -9.35 3.53
CA ARG A 51 -15.62 -8.74 2.64
C ARG A 51 -14.52 -8.15 3.51
N ILE A 52 -13.27 -8.46 3.18
CA ILE A 52 -12.13 -7.76 3.76
C ILE A 52 -11.94 -6.44 3.03
N ASN A 53 -11.95 -5.37 3.81
CA ASN A 53 -11.58 -4.03 3.39
C ASN A 53 -10.18 -3.75 3.91
N LEU A 54 -9.24 -3.52 3.00
CA LEU A 54 -7.85 -3.22 3.34
C LEU A 54 -7.64 -1.72 3.53
N SER A 55 -6.53 -1.34 4.16
CA SER A 55 -6.01 0.03 4.08
C SER A 55 -5.85 0.44 2.61
N ARG A 56 -5.98 1.75 2.35
CA ARG A 56 -5.84 2.34 1.02
C ARG A 56 -4.49 2.03 0.41
N TYR A 57 -4.46 1.91 -0.91
CA TYR A 57 -3.23 1.83 -1.66
C TYR A 57 -2.72 3.24 -2.01
N GLY A 58 -1.54 3.59 -1.52
CA GLY A 58 -0.93 4.89 -1.80
C GLY A 58 -1.73 6.05 -1.20
N ALA A 59 -2.32 6.89 -2.06
CA ALA A 59 -3.18 8.00 -1.66
C ALA A 59 -4.66 7.59 -1.51
N GLY A 60 -5.05 6.40 -2.00
CA GLY A 60 -6.44 6.01 -2.19
C GLY A 60 -7.06 6.66 -3.42
N ALA A 61 -8.38 6.56 -3.56
CA ALA A 61 -9.11 7.24 -4.62
C ALA A 61 -9.13 8.77 -4.39
N ALA A 62 -9.01 9.53 -5.47
CA ALA A 62 -9.08 10.99 -5.45
C ALA A 62 -10.53 11.47 -5.22
N GLY A 63 -10.69 12.48 -4.36
CA GLY A 63 -11.98 13.16 -4.13
C GLY A 63 -12.58 12.96 -2.74
N ARG A 64 -13.92 12.89 -2.67
CA ARG A 64 -14.67 12.81 -1.39
C ARG A 64 -14.62 11.42 -0.75
N PHE A 65 -14.22 10.41 -1.52
CA PHE A 65 -14.35 9.02 -1.15
C PHE A 65 -13.01 8.35 -1.21
N ASP A 66 -12.65 7.71 -0.10
CA ASP A 66 -11.37 7.04 0.06
C ASP A 66 -11.30 5.69 -0.68
N ARG A 67 -12.45 5.21 -1.18
CA ARG A 67 -12.67 3.88 -1.76
C ARG A 67 -13.63 3.99 -2.93
N VAL A 68 -13.43 3.16 -3.94
CA VAL A 68 -14.16 3.20 -5.23
C VAL A 68 -15.42 2.35 -5.20
N PHE A 69 -15.39 1.12 -4.65
CA PHE A 69 -16.54 0.21 -4.75
C PHE A 69 -17.55 0.35 -3.62
N ILE A 70 -17.09 0.55 -2.39
CA ILE A 70 -17.97 0.72 -1.23
C ILE A 70 -17.58 2.00 -0.53
N GLU A 71 -18.21 3.07 -0.98
CA GLU A 71 -18.07 4.40 -0.43
C GLU A 71 -18.21 4.41 1.10
N GLY A 72 -17.23 5.00 1.78
CA GLY A 72 -17.24 5.16 3.24
C GLY A 72 -17.09 3.86 4.06
N ALA A 73 -16.90 2.71 3.41
CA ALA A 73 -16.69 1.47 4.13
C ALA A 73 -15.36 1.48 4.89
N GLN A 74 -15.45 1.21 6.19
CA GLN A 74 -14.31 1.18 7.09
C GLN A 74 -13.36 0.05 6.72
N GLU A 75 -12.08 0.34 6.92
CA GLU A 75 -11.02 -0.65 6.92
C GLU A 75 -11.29 -1.71 8.00
N THR A 76 -11.07 -2.97 7.63
CA THR A 76 -11.23 -4.12 8.54
C THR A 76 -9.90 -4.80 8.82
N HIS A 77 -8.96 -4.69 7.88
CA HIS A 77 -7.67 -5.35 7.92
C HIS A 77 -6.63 -4.47 7.25
N GLU A 78 -5.38 -4.74 7.57
CA GLU A 78 -4.22 -4.07 7.00
C GLU A 78 -3.18 -5.11 6.59
N VAL A 79 -2.39 -4.76 5.58
CA VAL A 79 -1.21 -5.55 5.23
C VAL A 79 -0.04 -5.01 6.05
N LYS A 80 0.51 -5.83 6.93
CA LYS A 80 1.68 -5.52 7.75
C LYS A 80 2.96 -5.99 7.08
N CYS A 81 4.00 -5.18 7.21
CA CYS A 81 5.36 -5.38 6.74
C CYS A 81 6.25 -5.69 7.94
N PHE A 82 6.73 -6.92 8.01
CA PHE A 82 7.74 -7.36 8.97
C PHE A 82 9.10 -7.50 8.29
N ALA A 83 10.19 -7.43 9.07
CA ALA A 83 11.49 -7.84 8.56
C ALA A 83 11.53 -9.37 8.41
N ASP A 84 12.00 -9.84 7.25
CA ASP A 84 12.28 -11.26 7.04
C ASP A 84 13.34 -11.78 8.02
N LYS A 85 14.29 -10.91 8.42
CA LYS A 85 15.41 -11.25 9.31
C LYS A 85 15.72 -10.14 10.31
N ASN A 86 16.13 -10.53 11.52
CA ASN A 86 16.72 -9.67 12.55
C ASN A 86 15.86 -8.47 13.04
N ASN A 87 14.55 -8.46 12.75
CA ASN A 87 13.63 -7.36 13.12
C ASN A 87 14.08 -5.97 12.67
N THR A 88 14.90 -5.88 11.61
CA THR A 88 15.38 -4.59 11.08
C THR A 88 15.20 -4.54 9.57
N LEU A 89 14.83 -3.37 9.05
CA LEU A 89 14.76 -3.08 7.63
C LEU A 89 15.74 -1.96 7.29
N PHE A 90 16.46 -2.07 6.18
CA PHE A 90 17.34 -1.02 5.68
C PHE A 90 16.55 -0.05 4.79
N ASN A 91 16.39 1.19 5.25
CA ASN A 91 15.77 2.27 4.49
C ASN A 91 16.72 2.74 3.39
N ILE A 92 16.28 2.61 2.13
CA ILE A 92 17.09 2.95 0.96
C ILE A 92 17.28 4.47 0.80
N VAL A 93 16.29 5.28 1.20
CA VAL A 93 16.36 6.75 1.03
C VAL A 93 17.37 7.37 2.01
N ASP A 94 17.27 7.03 3.29
CA ASP A 94 18.15 7.61 4.33
C ASP A 94 19.45 6.84 4.54
N GLY A 95 19.56 5.61 4.03
CA GLY A 95 20.72 4.75 4.22
C GLY A 95 20.90 4.24 5.66
N ILE A 96 19.80 4.05 6.41
CA ILE A 96 19.83 3.62 7.82
C ILE A 96 19.04 2.32 8.05
N ASN A 97 19.41 1.57 9.08
CA ASN A 97 18.61 0.43 9.55
C ASN A 97 17.55 0.91 10.55
N ILE A 98 16.31 0.46 10.34
CA ILE A 98 15.15 0.79 11.15
C ILE A 98 14.67 -0.47 11.86
N VAL A 99 14.46 -0.39 13.17
CA VAL A 99 13.88 -1.50 13.95
C VAL A 99 12.39 -1.59 13.65
N VAL A 100 11.94 -2.77 13.27
CA VAL A 100 10.52 -3.04 13.00
C VAL A 100 9.79 -3.25 14.32
N PRO A 101 8.67 -2.53 14.57
CA PRO A 101 7.88 -2.72 15.78
C PRO A 101 7.22 -4.10 15.80
N LYS A 102 6.74 -4.54 16.97
CA LYS A 102 6.18 -5.90 17.15
C LYS A 102 4.91 -6.13 16.33
N GLU A 103 4.17 -5.08 16.08
CA GLU A 103 2.96 -5.01 15.27
C GLU A 103 3.26 -4.91 13.76
N GLY A 104 4.52 -4.66 13.39
CA GLY A 104 4.92 -4.41 12.00
C GLY A 104 4.55 -3.01 11.52
N PHE A 105 5.09 -2.62 10.37
CA PHE A 105 4.68 -1.40 9.68
C PHE A 105 3.48 -1.66 8.78
N THR A 106 2.65 -0.68 8.52
CA THR A 106 1.51 -0.79 7.61
C THR A 106 1.97 -0.54 6.19
N PHE A 107 1.75 -1.52 5.31
CA PHE A 107 1.99 -1.40 3.88
C PHE A 107 1.20 -0.23 3.30
N ARG A 108 1.89 0.64 2.54
CA ARG A 108 1.25 1.76 1.84
C ARG A 108 1.11 1.48 0.35
N ARG A 109 2.24 1.23 -0.32
CA ARG A 109 2.29 0.98 -1.77
C ARG A 109 3.61 0.36 -2.20
N PHE A 110 3.61 -0.18 -3.41
CA PHE A 110 4.84 -0.48 -4.13
C PHE A 110 5.36 0.77 -4.85
N VAL A 111 6.68 0.92 -4.85
CA VAL A 111 7.41 2.02 -5.48
C VAL A 111 8.73 1.52 -6.05
N SER A 112 9.43 2.40 -6.74
CA SER A 112 10.81 2.23 -7.22
C SER A 112 11.67 3.39 -6.72
N ILE A 113 12.99 3.33 -6.91
CA ILE A 113 13.89 4.46 -6.67
C ILE A 113 14.37 5.01 -8.01
N GLN A 114 14.28 6.32 -8.17
CA GLN A 114 14.85 7.07 -9.27
C GLN A 114 15.48 8.35 -8.71
N ASP A 115 16.72 8.64 -9.12
CA ASP A 115 17.45 9.84 -8.69
C ASP A 115 17.51 10.03 -7.16
N GLY A 116 17.58 8.92 -6.42
CA GLY A 116 17.68 8.90 -4.95
C GLY A 116 16.35 9.02 -4.21
N TRP A 117 15.23 9.20 -4.93
CA TRP A 117 13.89 9.34 -4.34
C TRP A 117 12.95 8.25 -4.81
N TYR A 118 11.92 7.97 -4.02
CA TYR A 118 10.91 7.02 -4.45
C TYR A 118 10.01 7.61 -5.52
N VAL A 119 9.65 6.77 -6.49
CA VAL A 119 8.69 7.08 -7.54
C VAL A 119 7.68 5.95 -7.67
N GLN A 120 6.44 6.30 -7.96
CA GLN A 120 5.38 5.33 -8.23
C GLN A 120 5.37 4.98 -9.72
N ALA A 121 6.31 4.13 -10.11
CA ALA A 121 6.52 3.63 -11.47
C ALA A 121 7.24 2.26 -11.43
N VAL A 122 7.32 1.60 -12.58
CA VAL A 122 8.13 0.38 -12.76
C VAL A 122 9.59 0.59 -12.31
N PRO A 123 10.27 -0.41 -11.75
CA PRO A 123 9.87 -1.83 -11.62
C PRO A 123 9.02 -2.21 -10.39
N PHE A 124 8.57 -1.27 -9.56
CA PHE A 124 7.80 -1.55 -8.34
C PHE A 124 8.47 -2.58 -7.42
N ASN A 125 9.79 -2.50 -7.25
CA ASN A 125 10.58 -3.48 -6.51
C ASN A 125 10.80 -3.12 -5.04
N MET A 126 10.19 -2.03 -4.56
CA MET A 126 10.30 -1.56 -3.19
C MET A 126 8.93 -1.29 -2.58
N VAL A 127 8.90 -1.18 -1.26
CA VAL A 127 7.72 -0.99 -0.42
C VAL A 127 7.87 0.31 0.36
N GLN A 128 6.86 1.16 0.28
CA GLN A 128 6.67 2.27 1.21
C GLN A 128 5.68 1.86 2.31
N VAL A 129 5.86 2.39 3.51
CA VAL A 129 4.98 2.15 4.68
C VAL A 129 4.29 3.43 5.13
N ASN A 130 3.23 3.32 5.94
CA ASN A 130 2.45 4.49 6.39
C ASN A 130 3.12 5.24 7.55
N GLU A 131 3.76 4.52 8.46
CA GLU A 131 4.30 5.09 9.71
C GLU A 131 5.56 5.95 9.49
N LEU A 132 6.20 5.80 8.33
CA LEU A 132 7.46 6.42 7.99
C LEU A 132 7.34 7.03 6.59
N GLU A 133 7.13 8.34 6.54
CA GLU A 133 6.71 9.07 5.33
C GLU A 133 7.59 8.78 4.11
N ASP A 134 8.91 8.89 4.26
CA ASP A 134 9.86 8.71 3.16
C ASP A 134 10.62 7.38 3.18
N ALA A 135 10.31 6.50 4.13
CA ALA A 135 11.06 5.25 4.25
C ALA A 135 10.62 4.23 3.20
N VAL A 136 11.62 3.63 2.56
CA VAL A 136 11.42 2.67 1.47
C VAL A 136 12.33 1.47 1.68
N PHE A 137 11.75 0.29 1.55
CA PHE A 137 12.43 -0.98 1.80
C PHE A 137 12.35 -1.85 0.55
N THR A 138 13.41 -2.60 0.24
CA THR A 138 13.33 -3.56 -0.87
C THR A 138 12.36 -4.68 -0.51
N ILE A 139 11.61 -5.20 -1.48
CA ILE A 139 10.59 -6.22 -1.24
C ILE A 139 11.18 -7.49 -0.61
N GLU A 140 12.43 -7.83 -0.90
CA GLU A 140 13.11 -9.01 -0.37
C GLU A 140 13.37 -8.93 1.14
N GLN A 141 13.29 -7.73 1.73
CA GLN A 141 13.39 -7.55 3.18
C GLN A 141 12.07 -7.77 3.90
N ILE A 142 10.94 -7.85 3.18
CA ILE A 142 9.59 -7.75 3.72
C ILE A 142 8.90 -9.11 3.78
N ASP A 143 8.46 -9.49 4.98
CA ASP A 143 7.46 -10.53 5.20
C ASP A 143 6.08 -9.87 5.37
N PHE A 144 5.21 -10.08 4.37
CA PHE A 144 3.86 -9.51 4.36
C PHE A 144 2.88 -10.39 5.13
N ARG A 145 2.16 -9.81 6.09
CA ARG A 145 1.13 -10.50 6.88
C ARG A 145 -0.16 -9.71 6.90
N LEU A 146 -1.29 -10.40 6.87
CA LEU A 146 -2.59 -9.76 7.05
C LEU A 146 -2.88 -9.63 8.56
N SER A 147 -3.33 -8.46 9.01
CA SER A 147 -3.75 -8.20 10.39
C SER A 147 -5.13 -7.56 10.41
N ALA A 148 -5.95 -7.86 11.41
CA ALA A 148 -7.23 -7.19 11.61
C ALA A 148 -7.01 -5.81 12.25
N VAL A 149 -7.78 -4.82 11.82
CA VAL A 149 -7.80 -3.49 12.45
C VAL A 149 -8.75 -3.53 13.64
N ILE A 150 -8.21 -3.30 14.83
CA ILE A 150 -9.00 -3.20 16.06
C ILE A 150 -9.41 -1.75 16.24
N HIS A 151 -10.64 -1.42 15.84
CA HIS A 151 -11.24 -0.12 16.16
C HIS A 151 -11.55 -0.09 17.66
N SER A 152 -10.70 0.56 18.45
CA SER A 152 -11.01 0.82 19.85
C SER A 152 -12.15 1.84 19.93
N TYR A 153 -13.39 1.38 20.08
CA TYR A 153 -14.47 2.25 20.51
C TYR A 153 -14.18 2.71 21.92
N SER A 154 -13.80 3.98 22.10
CA SER A 154 -13.92 4.65 23.38
C SER A 154 -15.39 4.62 23.77
N ALA A 155 -15.73 3.77 24.73
CA ALA A 155 -17.05 3.75 25.35
C ALA A 155 -17.28 5.15 25.94
N GLY A 156 -18.05 5.96 25.22
CA GLY A 156 -18.51 7.25 25.72
C GLY A 156 -19.26 7.01 27.02
N SER A 157 -18.77 7.66 28.07
CA SER A 157 -19.41 7.75 29.38
C SER A 157 -20.87 8.18 29.19
N VAL A 158 -21.79 7.35 29.68
CA VAL A 158 -23.21 7.73 29.87
C VAL A 158 -23.30 8.67 31.07
#